data_AF-A0A946J0G2-F1
#
_entry.id   AF-A0A946J0G2-F1
#
_cell.length_a   1.000
_cell.length_b   1.000
_cell.length_c   1.000
_cell.angle_alpha   90.00
_cell.angle_beta   90.00
_cell.angle_gamma   90.00
#
_symmetry.space_group_name_H-M   'P 1'
#
loop_
_entity.id
_entity.type
_entity.pdbx_description
1 polymer ?
#
loop_
_entity_poly.entity_id
_entity_poly.type
_entity_poly.pdbx_seq_one_letter_code
_entity_poly.pdbx_strand_id
1 'polypeptide(L)'
;MENFFKFCDLNKLEHWLVMRLYIAASLPIILLIYYTIKKKVSYSVAMTLISVFLIVSIGWELWLTYGLGGGLPVDQRRSVALTCAIPVNLNWFLNSLADVLVVWIGLYLVKLFYRNKKSPFLKWNWGAFSIFLLWFIIQNIYVEAFFYNLQLGSNGDLSWAPLHPLGSWFNPTIFKIAGRSITLQAQSSWILMAPIVYLTSIYFYRKQKIPQIGG
;
A
#
# COMPACT_ATOMS: atom_id res chain seq x y z
N MET A 1 -17.41 0.30 -27.07
CA MET A 1 -16.69 0.61 -25.82
C MET A 1 -17.61 0.53 -24.58
N GLU A 2 -18.94 0.58 -24.74
CA GLU A 2 -19.92 0.43 -23.62
C GLU A 2 -20.00 -1.00 -23.03
N ASN A 3 -19.73 -2.05 -23.81
CA ASN A 3 -19.92 -3.44 -23.36
C ASN A 3 -18.77 -4.01 -22.51
N PHE A 4 -17.57 -3.42 -22.51
CA PHE A 4 -16.47 -3.94 -21.69
C PHE A 4 -16.71 -3.67 -20.19
N PHE A 5 -17.40 -2.57 -19.87
CA PHE A 5 -17.67 -2.16 -18.49
C PHE A 5 -18.98 -2.72 -17.91
N LYS A 6 -19.85 -3.33 -18.74
CA LYS A 6 -21.04 -4.07 -18.30
C LYS A 6 -20.77 -5.53 -17.94
N PHE A 7 -19.55 -6.04 -18.17
CA PHE A 7 -19.26 -7.47 -18.06
C PHE A 7 -19.49 -8.06 -16.65
N CYS A 8 -19.39 -7.24 -15.61
CA CYS A 8 -19.53 -7.68 -14.22
C CYS A 8 -20.70 -7.04 -13.46
N ASP A 9 -21.61 -6.32 -14.14
CA ASP A 9 -22.77 -5.65 -13.51
C ASP A 9 -22.44 -4.80 -12.26
N LEU A 10 -21.32 -4.06 -12.33
CA LEU A 10 -20.87 -3.18 -11.25
C LEU A 10 -21.85 -2.03 -11.02
N ASN A 11 -22.18 -1.77 -9.76
CA ASN A 11 -22.85 -0.52 -9.41
C ASN A 11 -21.89 0.68 -9.50
N LYS A 12 -22.43 1.91 -9.43
CA LYS A 12 -21.64 3.15 -9.59
C LYS A 12 -20.48 3.26 -8.57
N LEU A 13 -20.67 2.80 -7.34
CA LEU A 13 -19.66 2.85 -6.28
C LEU A 13 -18.56 1.82 -6.50
N GLU A 14 -18.94 0.58 -6.86
CA GLU A 14 -17.99 -0.49 -7.18
C GLU A 14 -17.15 -0.14 -8.40
N HIS A 15 -17.77 0.41 -9.43
CA HIS A 15 -17.07 0.88 -10.63
C HIS A 15 -16.03 1.96 -10.30
N TRP A 16 -16.40 2.94 -9.47
CA TRP A 16 -15.49 3.97 -9.00
C TRP A 16 -14.29 3.40 -8.22
N LEU A 17 -14.53 2.36 -7.41
CA LEU A 17 -13.49 1.68 -6.63
C LEU A 17 -12.52 0.93 -7.54
N VAL A 18 -13.04 0.14 -8.48
CA VAL A 18 -12.26 -0.65 -9.43
C VAL A 18 -11.33 0.26 -10.24
N MET A 19 -11.87 1.33 -10.83
CA MET A 19 -11.09 2.28 -11.62
C MET A 19 -9.92 2.87 -10.84
N ARG A 20 -10.15 3.25 -9.58
CA ARG A 20 -9.10 3.83 -8.73
C ARG A 20 -8.01 2.83 -8.38
N LEU A 21 -8.38 1.58 -8.07
CA LEU A 21 -7.40 0.52 -7.81
C LEU A 21 -6.50 0.30 -9.03
N TYR A 22 -7.09 0.14 -10.22
CA TYR A 22 -6.31 -0.07 -11.45
C TYR A 22 -5.43 1.13 -11.82
N ILE A 23 -5.91 2.37 -11.61
CA ILE A 23 -5.09 3.57 -11.79
C ILE A 23 -3.93 3.58 -10.79
N ALA A 24 -4.21 3.34 -9.50
CA ALA A 24 -3.18 3.33 -8.46
C ALA A 24 -2.13 2.24 -8.69
N ALA A 25 -2.54 1.04 -9.12
CA ALA A 25 -1.66 -0.08 -9.39
C ALA A 25 -0.83 0.10 -10.68
N SER A 26 -1.37 0.79 -11.70
CA SER A 26 -0.66 1.01 -12.97
C SER A 26 0.36 2.14 -12.90
N LEU A 27 0.12 3.20 -12.11
CA LEU A 27 1.03 4.32 -11.93
C LEU A 27 2.48 3.95 -11.56
N PRO A 28 2.76 3.09 -10.57
CA PRO A 28 4.15 2.73 -10.25
C PRO A 28 4.85 2.03 -11.41
N ILE A 29 4.13 1.21 -12.20
CA ILE A 29 4.68 0.54 -13.38
C ILE A 29 5.02 1.58 -14.46
N ILE A 30 4.08 2.48 -14.77
CA ILE A 30 4.25 3.54 -15.77
C ILE A 30 5.41 4.46 -15.39
N LEU A 31 5.47 4.89 -14.12
CA LEU A 31 6.54 5.75 -13.60
C LEU A 31 7.89 5.03 -13.67
N LEU A 32 7.95 3.74 -13.31
CA LEU A 32 9.19 2.96 -13.38
C LEU A 32 9.70 2.87 -14.82
N ILE A 33 8.83 2.56 -15.78
CA ILE A 33 9.18 2.53 -17.21
C ILE A 33 9.69 3.90 -17.65
N TYR A 34 8.95 4.97 -17.34
CA TYR A 34 9.31 6.33 -17.72
C TYR A 34 10.68 6.74 -17.17
N TYR A 35 10.93 6.53 -15.88
CA TYR A 35 12.21 6.89 -15.27
C TYR A 35 13.37 6.04 -15.78
N THR A 36 13.11 4.77 -16.13
CA THR A 36 14.11 3.86 -16.72
C THR A 36 14.53 4.35 -18.09
N ILE A 37 13.57 4.70 -18.96
CA ILE A 37 13.85 5.28 -20.29
C ILE A 37 14.63 6.58 -20.16
N LYS A 38 14.30 7.42 -19.17
CA LYS A 38 15.00 8.69 -18.90
C LYS A 38 16.34 8.51 -18.17
N LYS A 39 16.76 7.28 -17.83
CA LYS A 39 17.97 6.97 -17.04
C LYS A 39 18.08 7.78 -15.73
N LYS A 40 16.93 8.07 -15.10
CA LYS A 40 16.82 8.89 -13.87
C LYS A 40 16.49 8.08 -12.62
N VAL A 41 16.45 6.75 -12.73
CA VAL A 41 16.16 5.86 -11.59
C VAL A 41 17.37 5.83 -10.65
N SER A 42 17.20 6.30 -9.41
CA SER A 42 18.16 6.02 -8.35
C SER A 42 18.06 4.56 -7.96
N TYR A 43 19.19 3.85 -7.95
CA TYR A 43 19.27 2.46 -7.47
C TYR A 43 18.65 2.30 -6.08
N SER A 44 18.94 3.24 -5.16
CA SER A 44 18.37 3.22 -3.82
C SER A 44 16.84 3.27 -3.81
N VAL A 45 16.25 4.14 -4.64
CA VAL A 45 14.78 4.26 -4.75
C VAL A 45 14.19 2.99 -5.36
N ALA A 46 14.75 2.48 -6.46
CA ALA A 46 14.25 1.28 -7.11
C ALA A 46 14.27 0.07 -6.18
N MET A 47 15.40 -0.18 -5.51
CA MET A 47 15.52 -1.31 -4.59
C MET A 47 14.58 -1.18 -3.38
N THR A 48 14.38 0.05 -2.89
CA THR A 48 13.40 0.31 -1.82
C THR A 48 11.99 -0.06 -2.28
N LEU A 49 11.57 0.36 -3.47
CA LEU A 49 10.22 0.08 -3.99
C LEU A 49 10.01 -1.42 -4.27
N ILE A 50 11.03 -2.12 -4.78
CA ILE A 50 10.98 -3.58 -4.97
C ILE A 50 10.85 -4.29 -3.62
N SER A 51 11.66 -3.91 -2.62
CA SER A 51 11.55 -4.49 -1.29
C SER A 51 10.20 -4.21 -0.64
N VAL A 52 9.65 -3.00 -0.82
CA VAL A 52 8.32 -2.63 -0.33
C VAL A 52 7.24 -3.51 -0.96
N PHE A 53 7.29 -3.75 -2.27
CA PHE A 53 6.34 -4.65 -2.92
C PHE A 53 6.33 -6.03 -2.27
N LEU A 54 7.50 -6.60 -1.98
CA LEU A 54 7.63 -7.90 -1.31
C LEU A 54 7.13 -7.86 0.14
N ILE A 55 7.51 -6.83 0.89
CA ILE A 55 7.12 -6.63 2.29
C ILE A 55 5.61 -6.51 2.41
N VAL A 56 4.97 -5.70 1.57
CA VAL A 56 3.51 -5.52 1.57
C VAL A 56 2.79 -6.81 1.18
N SER A 57 3.25 -7.44 0.09
CA SER A 57 2.65 -8.68 -0.43
C SER A 57 2.62 -9.78 0.63
N ILE A 58 3.76 -10.01 1.29
CA ILE A 58 3.92 -11.05 2.32
C ILE A 58 3.41 -10.58 3.68
N GLY A 59 3.48 -9.28 3.96
CA GLY A 59 3.16 -8.69 5.25
C GLY A 59 1.67 -8.55 5.53
N TRP A 60 0.85 -8.33 4.50
CA TRP A 60 -0.62 -8.35 4.65
C TRP A 60 -1.41 -8.71 3.39
N GLU A 61 -0.99 -8.34 2.18
CA GLU A 61 -1.90 -8.47 1.02
C GLU A 61 -2.29 -9.90 0.65
N LEU A 62 -1.35 -10.86 0.73
CA LEU A 62 -1.67 -12.28 0.52
C LEU A 62 -2.62 -12.82 1.60
N TRP A 63 -2.39 -12.43 2.85
CA TRP A 63 -3.22 -12.85 3.99
C TRP A 63 -4.64 -12.31 3.87
N LEU A 64 -4.78 -11.02 3.55
CA LEU A 64 -6.07 -10.37 3.35
C LEU A 64 -6.79 -10.94 2.12
N THR A 65 -6.06 -11.24 1.05
CA THR A 65 -6.66 -11.77 -0.18
C THR A 65 -7.22 -13.16 0.01
N TYR A 66 -6.47 -14.06 0.67
CA TYR A 66 -6.82 -15.47 0.80
C TYR A 66 -7.41 -15.86 2.16
N GLY A 67 -7.51 -14.95 3.12
CA GLY A 67 -8.04 -15.26 4.45
C GLY A 67 -7.15 -16.22 5.24
N LEU A 68 -5.82 -16.12 5.10
CA LEU A 68 -4.88 -17.16 5.57
C LEU A 68 -4.78 -17.30 7.09
N GLY A 69 -5.30 -16.36 7.87
CA GLY A 69 -5.24 -16.39 9.33
C GLY A 69 -6.48 -15.79 9.98
N GLY A 70 -7.47 -16.62 10.31
CA GLY A 70 -8.59 -16.21 11.18
C GLY A 70 -9.52 -15.13 10.60
N GLY A 71 -9.52 -14.92 9.27
CA GLY A 71 -10.42 -14.00 8.59
C GLY A 71 -10.91 -14.58 7.25
N LEU A 72 -11.86 -13.90 6.61
CA LEU A 72 -12.48 -14.40 5.38
C LEU A 72 -11.65 -14.04 4.14
N PRO A 73 -11.58 -14.93 3.12
CA PRO A 73 -10.99 -14.59 1.84
C PRO A 73 -11.79 -13.49 1.14
N VAL A 74 -11.13 -12.81 0.22
CA VAL A 74 -11.62 -11.54 -0.31
C VAL A 74 -12.89 -11.64 -1.16
N ASP A 75 -13.09 -12.77 -1.84
CA ASP A 75 -14.30 -13.09 -2.60
C ASP A 75 -15.52 -13.27 -1.71
N GLN A 76 -15.34 -13.78 -0.49
CA GLN A 76 -16.41 -13.92 0.49
C GLN A 76 -16.73 -12.60 1.21
N ARG A 77 -15.83 -11.62 1.13
CA ARG A 77 -16.02 -10.28 1.72
C ARG A 77 -16.62 -9.28 0.74
N ARG A 78 -16.73 -9.61 -0.56
CA ARG A 78 -17.13 -8.68 -1.63
C ARG A 78 -18.36 -9.18 -2.38
N SER A 79 -18.98 -8.30 -3.17
CA SER A 79 -20.02 -8.70 -4.10
C SER A 79 -19.45 -9.57 -5.24
N VAL A 80 -20.31 -10.38 -5.86
CA VAL A 80 -19.95 -11.18 -7.04
C VAL A 80 -19.46 -10.28 -8.18
N ALA A 81 -20.09 -9.13 -8.38
CA ALA A 81 -19.71 -8.12 -9.36
C ALA A 81 -18.27 -7.62 -9.14
N LEU A 82 -17.92 -7.27 -7.90
CA LEU A 82 -16.59 -6.78 -7.56
C LEU A 82 -15.51 -7.87 -7.69
N THR A 83 -15.84 -9.12 -7.34
CA THR A 83 -14.95 -10.28 -7.51
C THR A 83 -14.74 -10.64 -8.98
N CYS A 84 -15.75 -10.44 -9.84
CA CYS A 84 -15.61 -10.55 -11.30
C CYS A 84 -14.65 -9.48 -11.84
N ALA A 85 -14.79 -8.24 -11.39
CA ALA A 85 -13.99 -7.12 -11.87
C ALA A 85 -12.55 -7.12 -11.33
N ILE A 86 -12.33 -7.60 -10.11
CA ILE A 86 -11.02 -7.77 -9.47
C ILE A 86 -10.89 -9.23 -9.03
N PRO A 87 -10.40 -10.12 -9.90
CA PRO A 87 -10.23 -11.52 -9.58
C PRO A 87 -9.36 -11.71 -8.34
N VAL A 88 -9.71 -12.68 -7.49
CA VAL A 88 -9.02 -12.96 -6.21
C VAL A 88 -7.51 -13.11 -6.41
N ASN A 89 -7.09 -13.90 -7.40
CA ASN A 89 -5.68 -14.16 -7.68
C ASN A 89 -4.89 -12.95 -8.18
N LEU A 90 -5.59 -11.89 -8.59
CA LEU A 90 -4.99 -10.62 -9.01
C LEU A 90 -5.08 -9.56 -7.90
N ASN A 91 -5.97 -9.73 -6.92
CA ASN A 91 -6.22 -8.73 -5.88
C ASN A 91 -4.97 -8.37 -5.07
N TRP A 92 -4.25 -9.36 -4.54
CA TRP A 92 -3.04 -9.11 -3.75
C TRP A 92 -2.01 -8.32 -4.55
N PHE A 93 -1.86 -8.64 -5.83
CA PHE A 93 -0.88 -8.00 -6.71
C PHE A 93 -1.22 -6.53 -6.97
N LEU A 94 -2.49 -6.23 -7.28
CA LEU A 94 -2.95 -4.87 -7.54
C LEU A 94 -2.87 -3.99 -6.29
N ASN A 95 -3.29 -4.49 -5.13
CA ASN A 95 -3.21 -3.72 -3.89
C ASN A 95 -1.75 -3.52 -3.45
N SER A 96 -0.88 -4.53 -3.59
CA SER A 96 0.56 -4.37 -3.34
C SER A 96 1.18 -3.27 -4.22
N LEU A 97 0.79 -3.15 -5.48
CA LEU A 97 1.25 -2.07 -6.35
C LEU A 97 0.70 -0.70 -5.91
N ALA A 98 -0.56 -0.63 -5.50
CA ALA A 98 -1.13 0.61 -4.95
C ALA A 98 -0.38 1.06 -3.68
N ASP A 99 -0.01 0.14 -2.81
CA ASP A 99 0.78 0.43 -1.60
C ASP A 99 2.21 0.87 -1.95
N VAL A 100 2.83 0.29 -2.98
CA VAL A 100 4.11 0.76 -3.52
C VAL A 100 4.00 2.21 -3.99
N LEU A 101 2.89 2.60 -4.63
CA LEU A 101 2.66 4.00 -5.03
C LEU A 101 2.58 4.92 -3.79
N VAL A 102 1.87 4.52 -2.74
CA VAL A 102 1.80 5.27 -1.47
C VAL A 102 3.20 5.50 -0.91
N VAL A 103 4.04 4.46 -0.86
CA VAL A 103 5.42 4.58 -0.37
C VAL A 103 6.27 5.47 -1.28
N TRP A 104 6.09 5.38 -2.60
CA TRP A 104 6.81 6.24 -3.53
C TRP A 104 6.46 7.72 -3.33
N ILE A 105 5.18 8.04 -3.10
CA ILE A 105 4.77 9.40 -2.74
C ILE A 105 5.44 9.83 -1.43
N GLY A 106 5.50 8.95 -0.42
CA GLY A 106 6.21 9.22 0.84
C GLY A 106 7.70 9.55 0.62
N LEU A 107 8.40 8.78 -0.20
CA LEU A 107 9.80 9.05 -0.57
C LEU A 107 9.95 10.41 -1.27
N TYR A 108 9.00 10.75 -2.16
CA TYR A 108 8.97 12.03 -2.83
C TYR A 108 8.73 13.19 -1.86
N LEU A 109 7.81 13.05 -0.90
CA LEU A 109 7.56 14.05 0.15
C LEU A 109 8.83 14.29 0.98
N VAL A 110 9.48 13.24 1.47
CA VAL A 110 10.75 13.37 2.21
C VAL A 110 11.81 14.08 1.37
N LYS A 111 11.93 13.73 0.08
CA LYS A 111 12.86 14.40 -0.84
C LYS A 111 12.54 15.88 -1.00
N LEU A 112 11.26 16.27 -1.08
CA LEU A 112 10.86 17.68 -1.16
C LEU A 112 11.24 18.46 0.11
N PHE A 113 10.91 17.94 1.28
CA PHE A 113 11.20 18.59 2.58
C PHE A 113 12.72 18.74 2.86
N TYR A 114 13.55 17.87 2.28
CA TYR A 114 15.00 17.86 2.50
C TYR A 114 15.82 18.26 1.27
N ARG A 115 15.22 18.86 0.23
CA ARG A 115 15.88 19.18 -1.06
C ARG A 115 17.19 19.95 -0.93
N ASN A 116 17.28 20.87 0.04
CA ASN A 116 18.44 21.75 0.27
C ASN A 116 19.20 21.39 1.57
N LYS A 117 18.96 20.21 2.13
CA LYS A 117 19.55 19.74 3.40
C LYS A 117 20.39 18.49 3.14
N LYS A 118 21.19 18.08 4.15
CA LYS A 118 21.83 16.77 4.12
C LYS A 118 20.76 15.68 3.98
N SER A 119 21.03 14.68 3.13
CA SER A 119 20.08 13.60 2.86
C SER A 119 19.65 12.91 4.16
N PRO A 120 18.33 12.81 4.44
CA PRO A 120 17.83 12.14 5.63
C PRO A 120 17.99 10.61 5.56
N PHE A 121 18.48 10.08 4.44
CA PHE A 121 18.72 8.64 4.26
C PHE A 121 20.15 8.21 4.64
N LEU A 122 21.00 9.14 5.11
CA LEU A 122 22.34 8.80 5.60
C LEU A 122 22.30 8.09 6.96
N LYS A 123 21.38 8.47 7.84
CA LYS A 123 21.14 7.88 9.17
C LYS A 123 19.72 8.20 9.60
N TRP A 124 19.26 7.51 10.65
CA TRP A 124 17.95 7.79 11.24
C TRP A 124 17.78 9.27 11.58
N ASN A 125 16.66 9.84 11.12
CA ASN A 125 16.24 11.21 11.35
C ASN A 125 14.76 11.21 11.71
N TRP A 126 14.44 11.69 12.91
CA TRP A 126 13.07 11.73 13.41
C TRP A 126 12.12 12.58 12.55
N GLY A 127 12.62 13.63 11.88
CA GLY A 127 11.80 14.45 10.99
C GLY A 127 11.38 13.68 9.73
N ALA A 128 12.30 12.96 9.09
CA ALA A 128 11.97 12.14 7.93
C ALA A 128 11.05 10.96 8.28
N PHE A 129 11.30 10.31 9.42
CA PHE A 129 10.39 9.30 9.97
C PHE A 129 8.98 9.87 10.20
N SER A 130 8.87 11.05 10.80
CA SER A 130 7.57 11.69 11.07
C SER A 130 6.80 12.00 9.78
N ILE A 131 7.49 12.39 8.70
CA ILE A 131 6.85 12.58 7.38
C ILE A 131 6.26 11.27 6.87
N PHE A 132 7.01 10.16 6.94
CA PHE A 132 6.48 8.85 6.54
C PHE A 132 5.28 8.45 7.39
N LEU A 133 5.41 8.53 8.72
CA LEU A 133 4.36 8.13 9.64
C LEU A 133 3.06 8.93 9.41
N LEU A 134 3.16 10.26 9.32
CA LEU A 134 2.02 11.13 9.07
C LEU A 134 1.38 10.83 7.70
N TRP A 135 2.19 10.72 6.65
CA TRP A 135 1.70 10.40 5.32
C TRP A 135 0.97 9.06 5.29
N PHE A 136 1.57 8.01 5.86
CA PHE A 136 1.02 6.66 5.87
C PHE A 136 -0.25 6.53 6.70
N ILE A 137 -0.35 7.22 7.84
CA ILE A 137 -1.59 7.26 8.63
C ILE A 137 -2.69 8.02 7.88
N ILE A 138 -2.41 9.23 7.39
CA ILE A 138 -3.42 10.09 6.73
C ILE A 138 -3.99 9.41 5.48
N GLN A 139 -3.13 8.85 4.63
CA GLN A 139 -3.59 8.15 3.43
C GLN A 139 -4.40 6.90 3.79
N ASN A 140 -4.03 6.17 4.84
CA ASN A 140 -4.73 4.94 5.20
C ASN A 140 -6.10 5.23 5.82
N ILE A 141 -6.23 6.32 6.59
CA ILE A 141 -7.54 6.81 7.04
C ILE A 141 -8.43 7.10 5.82
N TYR A 142 -7.88 7.70 4.76
CA TYR A 142 -8.61 7.93 3.51
C TYR A 142 -9.00 6.61 2.81
N VAL A 143 -8.08 5.66 2.69
CA VAL A 143 -8.34 4.34 2.09
C VAL A 143 -9.40 3.58 2.88
N GLU A 144 -9.30 3.53 4.21
CA GLU A 144 -10.25 2.81 5.04
C GLU A 144 -11.64 3.47 5.02
N ALA A 145 -11.68 4.79 5.15
CA ALA A 145 -12.92 5.55 5.05
C ALA A 145 -13.59 5.37 3.69
N PHE A 146 -12.87 5.42 2.57
CA PHE A 146 -13.50 5.53 1.25
C PHE A 146 -13.48 4.25 0.41
N PHE A 147 -12.55 3.32 0.65
CA PHE A 147 -12.38 2.08 -0.11
C PHE A 147 -12.77 0.84 0.69
N TYR A 148 -12.22 0.62 1.89
CA TYR A 148 -12.43 -0.68 2.57
C TYR A 148 -13.87 -0.91 3.00
N ASN A 149 -14.59 0.12 3.46
CA ASN A 149 -16.00 -0.02 3.81
C ASN A 149 -16.89 -0.43 2.61
N LEU A 150 -16.41 -0.27 1.37
CA LEU A 150 -17.11 -0.71 0.16
C LEU A 150 -16.68 -2.12 -0.30
N GLN A 151 -15.62 -2.66 0.29
CA GLN A 151 -15.10 -4.00 -0.01
C GLN A 151 -15.40 -5.03 1.10
N LEU A 152 -16.06 -4.61 2.18
CA LEU A 152 -16.42 -5.45 3.31
C LEU A 152 -17.94 -5.66 3.30
N GLY A 153 -18.36 -6.90 3.11
CA GLY A 153 -19.72 -7.37 3.36
C GLY A 153 -20.05 -7.38 4.85
N SER A 154 -21.28 -7.75 5.20
CA SER A 154 -21.85 -7.64 6.56
C SER A 154 -21.08 -8.35 7.68
N ASN A 155 -20.19 -9.29 7.35
CA ASN A 155 -19.46 -10.15 8.31
C ASN A 155 -17.91 -10.13 8.13
N GLY A 156 -17.34 -9.15 7.42
CA GLY A 156 -15.99 -9.28 6.85
C GLY A 156 -14.81 -9.15 7.82
N ASP A 157 -14.56 -10.12 8.70
CA ASP A 157 -13.35 -10.17 9.51
C ASP A 157 -12.09 -10.21 8.64
N LEU A 158 -11.22 -9.20 8.82
CA LEU A 158 -9.93 -9.12 8.15
C LEU A 158 -8.98 -10.17 8.73
N SER A 159 -8.31 -10.91 7.84
CA SER A 159 -7.29 -11.87 8.24
C SER A 159 -6.19 -11.22 9.08
N TRP A 160 -5.72 -11.95 10.08
CA TRP A 160 -4.42 -11.76 10.68
C TRP A 160 -3.33 -11.81 9.60
N ALA A 161 -2.28 -11.03 9.81
CA ALA A 161 -1.10 -11.00 8.97
C ALA A 161 0.13 -10.54 9.78
N PRO A 162 1.37 -10.77 9.30
CA PRO A 162 2.58 -10.36 10.00
C PRO A 162 2.63 -8.87 10.40
N LEU A 163 2.08 -7.97 9.58
CA LEU A 163 2.00 -6.52 9.89
C LEU A 163 0.61 -6.08 10.39
N HIS A 164 -0.30 -7.05 10.59
CA HIS A 164 -1.53 -6.95 11.38
C HIS A 164 -1.44 -7.86 12.61
N PRO A 165 -0.50 -7.62 13.55
CA PRO A 165 -0.13 -8.62 14.55
C PRO A 165 -1.27 -8.99 15.52
N LEU A 166 -2.22 -8.08 15.73
CA LEU A 166 -3.39 -8.31 16.60
C LEU A 166 -4.56 -8.98 15.87
N GLY A 167 -4.54 -9.01 14.53
CA GLY A 167 -5.58 -9.61 13.70
C GLY A 167 -6.98 -9.06 13.98
N SER A 168 -7.99 -9.87 13.65
CA SER A 168 -9.40 -9.61 13.99
C SER A 168 -9.69 -9.75 15.50
N TRP A 169 -8.83 -10.47 16.24
CA TRP A 169 -9.02 -10.75 17.67
C TRP A 169 -9.01 -9.50 18.55
N PHE A 170 -8.21 -8.49 18.19
CA PHE A 170 -8.24 -7.19 18.85
C PHE A 170 -8.21 -6.07 17.81
N ASN A 171 -9.40 -5.72 17.32
CA ASN A 171 -9.58 -4.68 16.31
C ASN A 171 -10.62 -3.61 16.73
N PRO A 172 -10.33 -2.80 17.78
CA PRO A 172 -11.24 -1.73 18.17
C PRO A 172 -11.38 -0.68 17.05
N THR A 173 -12.59 -0.12 16.94
CA THR A 173 -12.79 1.11 16.17
C THR A 173 -12.14 2.27 16.93
N ILE A 174 -11.18 2.95 16.31
CA ILE A 174 -10.51 4.13 16.88
C ILE A 174 -11.47 5.34 16.82
N PHE A 175 -12.05 5.58 15.64
CA PHE A 175 -13.06 6.62 15.41
C PHE A 175 -13.87 6.31 14.14
N LYS A 176 -14.89 7.13 13.86
CA LYS A 176 -15.73 7.01 12.66
C LYS A 176 -15.69 8.27 11.82
N ILE A 177 -15.65 8.12 10.49
CA ILE A 177 -15.81 9.21 9.53
C ILE A 177 -17.06 8.92 8.69
N ALA A 178 -18.05 9.82 8.69
CA ALA A 178 -19.29 9.64 7.92
C ALA A 178 -19.97 8.27 8.15
N GLY A 179 -19.97 7.79 9.41
CA GLY A 179 -20.54 6.50 9.80
C GLY A 179 -19.63 5.28 9.55
N ARG A 180 -18.48 5.47 8.91
CA ARG A 180 -17.52 4.41 8.55
C ARG A 180 -16.43 4.26 9.60
N SER A 181 -16.21 3.05 10.08
CA SER A 181 -15.22 2.77 11.13
C SER A 181 -13.79 2.83 10.59
N ILE A 182 -12.92 3.46 11.38
CA ILE A 182 -11.47 3.43 11.24
C ILE A 182 -10.93 2.54 12.35
N THR A 183 -10.22 1.48 12.00
CA THR A 183 -9.94 0.35 12.89
C THR A 183 -8.46 0.23 13.20
N LEU A 184 -8.13 -0.29 14.39
CA LEU A 184 -6.73 -0.42 14.82
C LEU A 184 -5.92 -1.35 13.91
N GLN A 185 -6.50 -2.46 13.48
CA GLN A 185 -5.86 -3.44 12.62
C GLN A 185 -5.43 -2.80 11.29
N ALA A 186 -6.31 -2.05 10.63
CA ALA A 186 -5.97 -1.38 9.38
C ALA A 186 -4.85 -0.34 9.55
N GLN A 187 -4.84 0.40 10.66
CA GLN A 187 -3.80 1.40 10.92
C GLN A 187 -2.46 0.77 11.34
N SER A 188 -2.47 -0.41 11.98
CA SER A 188 -1.25 -1.04 12.50
C SER A 188 -0.25 -1.37 11.40
N SER A 189 -0.71 -1.82 10.22
CA SER A 189 0.16 -2.07 9.07
C SER A 189 1.00 -0.86 8.73
N TRP A 190 0.37 0.31 8.64
CA TRP A 190 1.03 1.54 8.23
C TRP A 190 1.90 2.17 9.31
N ILE A 191 1.54 1.99 10.58
CA ILE A 191 2.37 2.36 11.72
C ILE A 191 3.67 1.52 11.72
N LEU A 192 3.58 0.22 11.46
CA LEU A 192 4.75 -0.68 11.37
C LEU A 192 5.53 -0.47 10.07
N MET A 193 4.84 -0.12 8.98
CA MET A 193 5.46 0.12 7.68
C MET A 193 6.32 1.37 7.65
N ALA A 194 5.96 2.42 8.40
CA ALA A 194 6.74 3.67 8.50
C ALA A 194 8.22 3.45 8.89
N PRO A 195 8.55 2.78 10.01
CA PRO A 195 9.94 2.51 10.36
C PRO A 195 10.60 1.52 9.39
N ILE A 196 9.87 0.50 8.90
CA ILE A 196 10.40 -0.49 7.96
C ILE A 196 10.86 0.19 6.66
N VAL A 197 9.98 0.94 6.01
CA VAL A 197 10.28 1.69 4.78
C VAL A 197 11.48 2.61 4.98
N TYR A 198 11.51 3.33 6.11
CA TYR A 198 12.58 4.29 6.33
C TYR A 198 13.94 3.60 6.53
N LEU A 199 13.99 2.51 7.29
CA LEU A 199 15.21 1.70 7.46
C LEU A 199 15.66 1.06 6.15
N THR A 200 14.74 0.50 5.36
CA THR A 200 15.02 -0.03 4.02
C THR A 200 15.61 1.05 3.10
N SER A 201 15.04 2.26 3.13
CA SER A 201 15.53 3.40 2.36
C SER A 201 16.94 3.81 2.78
N ILE A 202 17.23 3.87 4.08
CA ILE A 202 18.57 4.16 4.61
C ILE A 202 19.57 3.10 4.15
N TYR A 203 19.20 1.82 4.26
CA TYR A 203 20.06 0.70 3.87
C TYR A 203 20.50 0.82 2.41
N PHE A 204 19.54 0.95 1.47
CA PHE A 204 19.88 1.04 0.06
C PHE A 204 20.56 2.35 -0.32
N TYR A 205 20.24 3.45 0.35
CA TYR A 205 20.91 4.73 0.12
C TYR A 205 22.39 4.67 0.47
N ARG A 206 22.72 4.05 1.62
CA ARG A 206 24.10 3.81 2.04
C ARG A 206 24.81 2.89 1.06
N LYS A 207 24.17 1.78 0.66
CA LYS A 207 24.73 0.84 -0.31
C LYS A 207 25.03 1.49 -1.67
N GLN A 208 24.20 2.44 -2.12
CA GLN A 208 24.47 3.20 -3.35
C GLN A 208 25.65 4.17 -3.22
N LYS A 209 25.92 4.69 -2.01
CA LYS A 209 27.00 5.66 -1.75
C LYS A 209 28.36 5.03 -1.50
N ILE A 210 28.41 3.79 -1.03
CA ILE A 210 29.65 3.03 -0.96
C ILE A 210 30.06 2.75 -2.42
N PRO A 211 31.23 3.20 -2.90
CA PRO A 211 31.69 2.86 -4.24
C PRO A 211 31.68 1.34 -4.36
N GLN A 212 31.16 0.81 -5.47
CA GLN A 212 31.32 -0.60 -5.78
C GLN A 212 32.80 -0.85 -6.06
N ILE A 213 33.57 -1.07 -5.00
CA ILE A 213 34.92 -1.59 -5.07
C ILE A 213 34.75 -3.08 -5.33
N GLY A 214 34.94 -3.50 -6.58
CA GLY A 214 35.01 -4.91 -6.97
C GLY A 214 33.87 -5.34 -7.89
N GLY A 215 34.17 -5.35 -9.18
CA GLY A 215 33.41 -5.92 -10.28
C GLY A 215 34.23 -5.80 -11.55
#